data_AF-A0A1I7KXK9-F1
#
_entry.id   AF-A0A1I7KXK9-F1
#
_cell.length_a   1.000
_cell.length_b   1.000
_cell.length_c   1.000
_cell.angle_alpha   90.00
_cell.angle_beta   90.00
_cell.angle_gamma   90.00
#
_symmetry.space_group_name_H-M   'P 1'
#
loop_
_entity.id
_entity.type
_entity.pdbx_description
1 polymer ?
#
loop_
_entity_poly.entity_id
_entity_poly.type
_entity_poly.pdbx_seq_one_letter_code
_entity_poly.pdbx_strand_id
1 'polypeptide(L)'
;MKKTFGDGESRRDAWNRLRPFYEEVMACNEENVIIVSHGDLLSIWNAMYLGLAVESFYEVDIQGAAGGVSHMIIDDAGKHLVKSINDMSYML
;
A
#
# COMPACT_ATOMS: atom_id res chain seq x y z
N MET A 1 -5.87 13.77 -9.65
CA MET A 1 -4.40 13.73 -9.54
C MET A 1 -3.85 13.93 -10.93
N LYS A 2 -3.00 14.95 -11.13
CA LYS A 2 -2.57 15.36 -12.47
C LYS A 2 -1.50 14.41 -13.00
N LYS A 3 -1.57 14.08 -14.29
CA LYS A 3 -0.50 13.38 -14.99
C LYS A 3 0.58 14.39 -15.39
N THR A 4 1.84 14.07 -15.15
CA THR A 4 2.97 14.90 -15.59
C THR A 4 3.15 14.81 -17.11
N PHE A 5 2.90 13.63 -17.70
CA PHE A 5 2.94 13.36 -19.14
C PHE A 5 1.58 12.86 -19.62
N GLY A 6 1.22 13.12 -20.88
CA GLY A 6 -0.11 12.79 -21.41
C GLY A 6 -0.42 11.29 -21.44
N ASP A 7 0.61 10.47 -21.65
CA ASP A 7 0.59 9.00 -21.63
C ASP A 7 0.96 8.41 -20.26
N GLY A 8 1.32 9.25 -19.29
CA GLY A 8 1.68 8.82 -17.95
C GLY A 8 0.51 8.21 -17.18
N GLU A 9 0.84 7.32 -16.24
CA GLU A 9 -0.13 6.80 -15.28
C GLU A 9 -0.34 7.83 -14.16
N SER A 10 -1.59 8.16 -13.84
CA SER A 10 -1.88 8.93 -12.63
C SER A 10 -1.96 8.01 -11.42
N ARG A 11 -1.79 8.55 -10.21
CA ARG A 11 -2.09 7.80 -8.97
C ARG A 11 -3.50 7.21 -8.92
N ARG A 12 -4.49 7.84 -9.57
CA ARG A 12 -5.85 7.28 -9.68
C ARG A 12 -5.88 6.05 -10.58
N ASP A 13 -5.17 6.10 -11.69
CA ASP A 13 -5.05 4.98 -12.62
C ASP A 13 -4.33 3.81 -11.93
N ALA A 14 -3.21 4.08 -11.25
CA ALA A 14 -2.48 3.10 -10.47
C ALA A 14 -3.32 2.50 -9.33
N TRP A 15 -4.09 3.32 -8.61
CA TRP A 15 -5.04 2.85 -7.60
C TRP A 15 -6.08 1.91 -8.20
N ASN A 16 -6.73 2.30 -9.30
CA ASN A 16 -7.74 1.49 -9.95
C ASN A 16 -7.17 0.16 -10.47
N ARG A 17 -5.92 0.18 -10.96
CA ARG A 17 -5.20 -1.01 -11.42
C ARG A 17 -4.77 -1.92 -10.26
N LEU A 18 -4.40 -1.35 -9.11
CA LEU A 18 -3.96 -2.11 -7.93
C LEU A 18 -5.14 -2.71 -7.15
N ARG A 19 -6.32 -2.08 -7.19
CA ARG A 19 -7.49 -2.50 -6.41
C ARG A 19 -7.86 -3.98 -6.56
N PRO A 20 -7.91 -4.59 -7.76
CA PRO A 20 -8.22 -6.01 -7.88
C PRO A 20 -7.23 -6.92 -7.14
N PHE A 21 -5.93 -6.58 -7.16
CA PHE A 21 -4.91 -7.32 -6.42
C PHE A 21 -5.06 -7.13 -4.90
N TYR A 22 -5.39 -5.92 -4.46
CA TYR A 22 -5.72 -5.67 -3.05
C TYR A 22 -6.90 -6.53 -2.60
N GLU A 23 -7.99 -6.54 -3.37
CA GLU A 23 -9.18 -7.36 -3.09
C GLU A 23 -8.85 -8.86 -3.06
N GLU A 24 -8.00 -9.34 -3.97
CA GLU A 24 -7.53 -10.73 -4.00
C GLU A 24 -6.77 -11.12 -2.72
N VAL A 25 -5.81 -10.29 -2.28
CA VAL A 25 -5.04 -10.57 -1.06
C VAL A 25 -5.93 -10.50 0.18
N MET A 26 -6.84 -9.53 0.26
CA MET A 26 -7.77 -9.42 1.39
C MET A 26 -8.77 -10.59 1.45
N ALA A 27 -9.04 -11.25 0.32
CA ALA A 27 -9.92 -12.42 0.24
C ALA A 27 -9.16 -13.77 0.37
N CYS A 28 -7.83 -13.75 0.43
CA CYS A 28 -7.05 -14.99 0.53
C CYS A 28 -7.15 -15.60 1.93
N ASN A 29 -6.98 -16.92 2.02
CA ASN A 29 -6.99 -17.67 3.29
C ASN A 29 -5.58 -17.96 3.81
N GLU A 30 -4.55 -17.38 3.18
CA GLU A 30 -3.17 -17.58 3.60
C GLU A 30 -2.90 -16.81 4.89
N GLU A 31 -2.34 -17.47 5.89
CA GLU A 31 -2.04 -16.86 7.19
C GLU A 31 -1.01 -15.72 7.06
N ASN A 32 -0.05 -15.89 6.15
CA ASN A 32 1.04 -14.94 5.94
C ASN A 32 1.21 -14.65 4.45
N VAL A 33 1.16 -13.38 4.07
CA VAL A 33 1.38 -12.92 2.69
C VAL A 33 2.58 -11.97 2.66
N ILE A 34 3.53 -12.24 1.76
CA ILE A 34 4.66 -11.34 1.52
C ILE A 34 4.46 -10.64 0.18
N ILE A 35 4.40 -9.30 0.22
CA ILE A 35 4.27 -8.46 -0.96
C ILE A 35 5.59 -7.75 -1.19
N VAL A 36 6.22 -8.02 -2.33
CA VAL A 36 7.43 -7.33 -2.79
C VAL A 36 7.07 -6.50 -4.02
N SER A 37 7.29 -5.19 -3.95
CA SER A 37 6.89 -4.26 -5.00
C SER A 37 7.74 -2.99 -4.96
N HIS A 38 7.35 -1.98 -5.74
CA HIS A 38 7.98 -0.67 -5.80
C HIS A 38 7.33 0.33 -4.84
N GLY A 39 8.11 1.32 -4.38
CA GLY A 39 7.68 2.30 -3.38
C GLY A 39 6.39 3.03 -3.72
N ASP A 40 6.21 3.47 -4.98
CA ASP A 40 4.99 4.18 -5.39
C ASP A 40 3.73 3.31 -5.28
N LEU A 41 3.81 2.03 -5.63
CA LEU A 41 2.69 1.10 -5.50
C LEU A 41 2.48 0.67 -4.06
N LEU A 42 3.55 0.50 -3.28
CA LEU A 42 3.45 0.22 -1.85
C LEU A 42 2.84 1.38 -1.07
N SER A 43 3.09 2.63 -1.47
CA SER A 43 2.39 3.81 -0.90
C SER A 43 0.87 3.71 -1.10
N ILE A 44 0.43 3.37 -2.32
CA ILE A 44 -0.99 3.16 -2.66
C ILE A 44 -1.56 1.98 -1.87
N TRP A 45 -0.84 0.86 -1.80
CA TRP A 45 -1.21 -0.30 -1.00
C TRP A 45 -1.44 0.08 0.47
N ASN A 46 -0.49 0.81 1.07
CA ASN A 46 -0.57 1.24 2.46
C ASN A 46 -1.80 2.11 2.71
N ALA A 47 -2.11 3.02 1.79
CA ALA A 47 -3.31 3.85 1.87
C ALA A 47 -4.60 3.02 1.77
N MET A 48 -4.67 2.05 0.85
CA MET A 48 -5.80 1.10 0.75
C MET A 48 -5.98 0.32 2.05
N TYR A 49 -4.89 -0.22 2.59
CA TYR A 49 -4.91 -1.02 3.82
C TYR A 49 -5.35 -0.21 5.04
N LEU A 50 -4.97 1.06 5.12
CA LEU A 50 -5.40 2.00 6.16
C LEU A 50 -6.86 2.47 5.98
N GLY A 51 -7.53 2.08 4.89
CA GLY A 51 -8.89 2.53 4.57
C GLY A 51 -8.98 3.98 4.12
N LEU A 52 -7.86 4.57 3.66
CA LEU A 52 -7.85 5.93 3.13
C LEU A 52 -8.53 5.98 1.76
N ALA A 53 -9.16 7.12 1.46
CA ALA A 53 -9.67 7.38 0.13
C ALA A 53 -8.50 7.73 -0.80
N VAL A 54 -8.62 7.41 -2.08
CA VAL A 54 -7.59 7.76 -3.08
C VAL A 54 -7.43 9.27 -3.27
N GLU A 55 -8.42 10.06 -2.86
CA GLU A 55 -8.35 11.51 -2.73
C GLU A 55 -7.38 11.97 -1.62
N SER A 56 -7.10 11.16 -0.60
CA SER A 56 -6.14 11.51 0.46
C SER A 56 -4.75 11.84 -0.09
N PHE A 57 -4.39 11.31 -1.27
CA PHE A 57 -3.14 11.63 -1.97
C PHE A 57 -3.01 13.08 -2.46
N TYR A 58 -4.05 13.91 -2.32
CA TYR A 58 -3.93 15.35 -2.51
C TYR A 58 -3.31 16.07 -1.31
N GLU A 59 -3.38 15.48 -0.12
CA GLU A 59 -2.99 16.11 1.14
C GLU A 59 -1.83 15.37 1.82
N VAL A 60 -1.81 14.05 1.71
CA VAL A 60 -0.85 13.18 2.42
C VAL A 60 -0.29 12.10 1.50
N ASP A 61 0.91 11.63 1.80
CA ASP A 61 1.58 10.56 1.06
C ASP A 61 2.41 9.72 2.03
N ILE A 62 2.59 8.44 1.72
CA ILE A 62 3.36 7.50 2.53
C ILE A 62 4.62 7.14 1.75
N GLN A 63 5.77 7.65 2.20
CA GLN A 63 7.06 7.41 1.54
C GLN A 63 7.95 6.52 2.38
N GLY A 64 8.87 5.83 1.71
CA GLY A 64 9.77 4.88 2.35
C GLY A 64 11.05 4.65 1.56
N ALA A 65 12.10 4.23 2.27
CA ALA A 65 13.36 3.79 1.69
C ALA A 65 13.23 2.42 1.01
N ALA A 66 14.06 2.19 0.00
CA ALA A 66 14.17 0.88 -0.63
C ALA A 66 14.66 -0.16 0.38
N GLY A 67 14.03 -1.34 0.37
CA GLY A 67 14.28 -2.41 1.34
C GLY A 67 13.38 -2.37 2.57
N GLY A 68 12.73 -1.24 2.89
CA GLY A 68 11.97 -1.13 4.13
C GLY A 68 10.75 -2.03 4.19
N VAL A 69 10.56 -2.64 5.36
CA VAL A 69 9.53 -3.65 5.58
C VAL A 69 8.36 -3.04 6.35
N SER A 70 7.16 -3.12 5.78
CA SER A 70 5.93 -2.76 6.50
C SER A 70 5.29 -4.02 7.06
N HIS A 71 4.79 -3.97 8.29
CA HIS A 71 4.12 -5.09 8.93
C HIS A 71 2.67 -4.73 9.23
N MET A 72 1.77 -5.42 8.53
CA MET A 72 0.32 -5.24 8.53
C MET A 72 -0.35 -6.53 9.00
N ILE A 73 -1.33 -6.41 9.90
CA ILE A 73 -2.00 -7.55 10.55
C ILE A 73 -3.50 -7.31 10.53
N ILE A 74 -4.27 -8.29 10.06
CA ILE A 74 -5.71 -8.36 10.29
C ILE A 74 -5.91 -9.28 11.49
N ASP A 75 -6.53 -8.77 12.57
CA ASP A 75 -6.79 -9.58 13.76
C ASP A 75 -8.02 -10.49 13.60
N ASP A 76 -8.27 -11.35 14.58
CA ASP A 76 -9.40 -12.29 14.58
C ASP A 76 -10.78 -11.61 14.52
N ALA A 77 -10.86 -10.31 14.82
CA ALA A 77 -12.09 -9.51 14.70
C ALA A 77 -12.21 -8.84 13.32
N GLY A 78 -11.27 -9.06 12.41
CA GLY A 78 -11.20 -8.44 11.09
C GLY A 78 -10.67 -7.01 11.13
N LYS A 79 -10.07 -6.55 12.23
CA LYS A 79 -9.54 -5.20 12.34
C LYS A 79 -8.16 -5.12 11.70
N HIS A 80 -7.99 -4.13 10.82
CA HIS A 80 -6.71 -3.83 10.19
C HIS A 80 -5.81 -3.08 11.18
N LEU A 81 -4.63 -3.65 11.45
CA LEU A 81 -3.58 -3.10 12.29
C LEU A 81 -2.32 -2.87 11.47
N VAL A 82 -1.63 -1.77 11.73
CA VAL A 82 -0.31 -1.47 11.16
C VAL A 82 0.69 -1.41 12.30
N LYS A 83 1.61 -2.37 12.34
CA LYS A 83 2.64 -2.46 13.38
C LYS A 83 3.85 -1.59 13.07
N SER A 84 4.24 -1.56 11.80
CA SER A 84 5.30 -0.68 11.29
C SER A 84 5.08 -0.39 9.81
N ILE A 85 5.55 0.77 9.35
CA ILE A 85 5.60 1.14 7.94
C ILE A 85 7.06 1.43 7.60
N ASN A 86 7.55 0.79 6.54
CA ASN A 86 8.91 1.00 6.00
C ASN A 86 10.02 0.89 7.06
N ASP A 87 9.95 -0.11 7.92
CA ASP A 87 10.95 -0.35 8.96
C ASP A 87 12.28 -0.81 8.32
N MET A 88 13.35 -0.09 8.65
CA MET A 88 14.73 -0.36 8.22
C MET A 88 15.60 -0.87 9.39
N SER A 89 15.03 -1.07 10.58
CA SER A 89 15.78 -1.36 11.81
C SER A 89 16.63 -2.62 11.74
N TYR A 90 16.32 -3.54 10.82
CA TYR A 90 17.10 -4.76 10.58
C TYR A 90 18.46 -4.52 9.89
N MET A 91 18.70 -3.31 9.36
CA MET A 91 19.97 -2.96 8.72
C MET A 91 21.00 -2.33 9.68
N LEU A 92 20.65 -2.18 10.96
CA LEU A 92 21.49 -1.57 12.00
C LEU A 92 22.27 -2.61 12.81
#